data_AF-A0A109LPM9-F1
#
_entry.id   AF-A0A109LPM9-F1
#
_cell.length_a   1.000
_cell.length_b   1.000
_cell.length_c   1.000
_cell.angle_alpha   90.00
_cell.angle_beta   90.00
_cell.angle_gamma   90.00
#
_symmetry.space_group_name_H-M   'P 1'
#
loop_
_entity.id
_entity.type
_entity.pdbx_description
1 polymer ?
#
loop_
_entity_poly.entity_id
_entity_poly.type
_entity_poly.pdbx_seq_one_letter_code
_entity_poly.pdbx_strand_id
1 'polypeptide(L)'
;MRDTAAKSTGSLAQRWEDLHTQAAQLAELAHLTPESYETDLAEIPAMLGDATEWQRELAWQALEDIDAMMQPGMVALRTILARGQDTNAPALALWREFHAARGSVIDLVKGNDQN
;
A
#
# COMPACT_ATOMS: atom_id res chain seq x y z
N MET A 1 -2.85 -27.94 -3.44
CA MET A 1 -3.40 -27.07 -4.50
C MET A 1 -4.38 -26.01 -3.93
N ARG A 2 -4.07 -25.35 -2.80
CA ARG A 2 -4.98 -24.36 -2.18
C ARG A 2 -4.43 -22.93 -2.03
N ASP A 3 -3.14 -22.68 -2.28
CA ASP A 3 -2.54 -21.34 -2.14
C ASP A 3 -2.50 -20.51 -3.42
N THR A 4 -2.45 -21.14 -4.60
CA THR A 4 -2.19 -20.44 -5.88
C THR A 4 -3.36 -19.53 -6.31
N ALA A 5 -4.60 -19.89 -5.95
CA ALA A 5 -5.78 -19.09 -6.27
C ALA A 5 -5.90 -17.83 -5.38
N ALA A 6 -5.40 -17.89 -4.14
CA ALA A 6 -5.39 -16.75 -3.23
C ALA A 6 -4.34 -15.71 -3.65
N LYS A 7 -3.22 -16.14 -4.22
CA LYS A 7 -2.10 -15.30 -4.69
C LYS A 7 -2.09 -15.04 -6.20
N SER A 8 -3.27 -14.91 -6.80
CA SER A 8 -3.40 -14.56 -8.21
C SER A 8 -2.99 -13.09 -8.46
N THR A 9 -2.63 -12.76 -9.71
CA THR A 9 -2.40 -11.35 -10.12
C THR A 9 -3.61 -10.46 -9.82
N GLY A 10 -4.84 -10.98 -10.04
CA GLY A 10 -6.06 -10.24 -9.78
C GLY A 10 -6.31 -9.95 -8.28
N SER A 11 -5.99 -10.90 -7.40
CA SER A 11 -6.09 -10.68 -5.95
C SER A 11 -5.00 -9.73 -5.44
N LEU A 12 -3.82 -9.72 -6.06
CA LEU A 12 -2.75 -8.77 -5.76
C LEU A 12 -3.13 -7.34 -6.18
N ALA A 13 -3.75 -7.18 -7.37
CA ALA A 13 -4.28 -5.89 -7.83
C ALA A 13 -5.41 -5.38 -6.92
N GLN A 14 -6.33 -6.24 -6.48
CA GLN A 14 -7.39 -5.84 -5.53
C GLN A 14 -6.79 -5.36 -4.20
N ARG A 15 -5.81 -6.08 -3.65
CA ARG A 15 -5.12 -5.66 -2.42
C ARG A 15 -4.44 -4.31 -2.58
N TRP A 16 -3.83 -4.07 -3.74
CA TRP A 16 -3.23 -2.77 -4.07
C TRP A 16 -4.26 -1.64 -4.03
N GLU A 17 -5.44 -1.83 -4.63
CA GLU A 17 -6.53 -0.84 -4.60
C GLU A 17 -7.07 -0.60 -3.19
N ASP A 18 -7.31 -1.68 -2.42
CA ASP A 18 -7.79 -1.61 -1.04
C ASP A 18 -6.81 -0.86 -0.14
N LEU A 19 -5.50 -1.10 -0.34
CA LEU A 19 -4.41 -0.41 0.34
C LEU A 19 -4.45 1.10 0.06
N HIS A 20 -4.71 1.51 -1.18
CA HIS A 20 -4.77 2.92 -1.56
C HIS A 20 -6.01 3.63 -1.01
N THR A 21 -7.12 2.90 -0.90
CA THR A 21 -8.33 3.41 -0.23
C THR A 21 -8.06 3.74 1.24
N GLN A 22 -7.30 2.87 1.93
CA GLN A 22 -6.89 3.13 3.32
C GLN A 22 -5.88 4.27 3.42
N ALA A 23 -4.94 4.35 2.48
CA ALA A 23 -3.95 5.44 2.43
C ALA A 23 -4.60 6.82 2.22
N ALA A 24 -5.69 6.91 1.46
CA ALA A 24 -6.46 8.13 1.31
C ALA A 24 -7.05 8.60 2.65
N GLN A 25 -7.65 7.68 3.42
CA GLN A 25 -8.15 7.98 4.77
C GLN A 25 -7.02 8.42 5.72
N LEU A 26 -5.85 7.79 5.61
CA LEU A 26 -4.68 8.16 6.39
C LEU A 26 -4.17 9.58 6.03
N ALA A 27 -4.17 9.92 4.75
CA ALA A 27 -3.79 11.26 4.28
C ALA A 27 -4.74 12.35 4.82
N GLU A 28 -6.04 12.06 4.88
CA GLU A 28 -7.03 12.96 5.51
C GLU A 28 -6.72 13.17 7.00
N LEU A 29 -6.43 12.10 7.75
CA LEU A 29 -6.04 12.19 9.17
C LEU A 29 -4.70 12.94 9.37
N ALA A 30 -3.81 12.88 8.38
CA ALA A 30 -2.56 13.62 8.37
C ALA A 30 -2.69 15.08 7.88
N HIS A 31 -3.91 15.52 7.52
CA HIS A 31 -4.20 16.82 6.88
C HIS A 31 -3.35 17.08 5.62
N LEU A 32 -3.06 16.03 4.87
CA LEU A 32 -2.34 16.15 3.61
C LEU A 32 -3.33 16.53 2.50
N THR A 33 -2.85 17.31 1.54
CA THR A 33 -3.57 17.49 0.29
C THR A 33 -3.55 16.15 -0.45
N PRO A 34 -4.67 15.70 -1.07
CA PRO A 34 -4.69 14.46 -1.83
C PRO A 34 -3.55 14.45 -2.85
N GLU A 35 -2.72 13.40 -2.83
CA GLU A 35 -1.82 13.15 -3.94
C GLU A 35 -2.69 13.02 -5.19
N SER A 36 -2.36 13.77 -6.25
CA SER A 36 -2.93 13.46 -7.55
C SER A 36 -2.55 12.01 -7.84
N TYR A 37 -3.54 11.17 -8.17
CA TYR A 37 -3.34 9.78 -8.56
C TYR A 37 -2.26 9.75 -9.65
N GLU A 38 -0.99 9.54 -9.27
CA GLU A 38 0.12 9.55 -10.22
C GLU A 38 -0.05 8.34 -11.15
N THR A 39 0.27 8.55 -12.43
CA THR A 39 0.09 7.59 -13.52
C THR A 39 0.65 6.19 -13.17
N ASP A 40 1.76 6.15 -12.44
CA ASP A 40 2.43 4.92 -11.98
C ASP A 40 1.55 4.01 -11.11
N LEU A 41 0.60 4.56 -10.33
CA LEU A 41 -0.26 3.76 -9.45
C LEU A 41 -1.37 3.01 -10.22
N ALA A 42 -1.80 3.58 -11.34
CA ALA A 42 -2.80 2.99 -12.22
C ALA A 42 -2.23 1.88 -13.13
N GLU A 43 -0.90 1.86 -13.32
CA GLU A 43 -0.22 0.89 -14.19
C GLU A 43 0.13 -0.43 -13.48
N ILE A 44 0.03 -0.49 -12.15
CA ILE A 44 0.40 -1.67 -11.35
C ILE A 44 -0.28 -2.97 -11.80
N PRO A 45 -1.59 -3.01 -12.12
CA PRO A 45 -2.20 -4.24 -12.65
C PRO A 45 -1.54 -4.74 -13.94
N ALA A 46 -1.11 -3.85 -14.83
CA ALA A 46 -0.39 -4.20 -16.05
C ALA A 46 1.02 -4.70 -15.71
N MET A 47 1.74 -3.98 -14.86
CA MET A 47 3.10 -4.32 -14.43
C MET A 47 3.16 -5.69 -13.71
N LEU A 48 2.13 -6.03 -12.92
CA LEU A 48 2.01 -7.34 -12.28
C LEU A 48 1.74 -8.47 -13.29
N GLY A 49 1.10 -8.16 -14.42
CA GLY A 49 0.93 -9.06 -15.55
C GLY A 49 2.26 -9.40 -16.23
N ASP A 50 3.14 -8.41 -16.36
CA ASP A 50 4.46 -8.55 -17.00
C ASP A 50 5.56 -9.07 -16.03
N ALA A 51 5.33 -8.96 -14.72
CA ALA A 51 6.26 -9.41 -13.69
C ALA A 51 6.56 -10.92 -13.74
N THR A 52 7.72 -11.32 -13.24
CA THR A 52 8.04 -12.73 -12.98
C THR A 52 7.24 -13.29 -11.79
N GLU A 53 7.17 -14.62 -11.67
CA GLU A 53 6.51 -15.27 -10.51
C GLU A 53 7.16 -14.86 -9.18
N TRP A 54 8.49 -14.82 -9.13
CA TRP A 54 9.25 -14.36 -7.96
C TRP A 54 8.92 -12.91 -7.57
N GLN A 55 8.85 -11.99 -8.55
CA GLN A 55 8.46 -10.60 -8.28
C GLN A 55 7.04 -10.50 -7.72
N ARG A 56 6.10 -11.30 -8.23
CA ARG A 56 4.73 -11.36 -7.70
C ARG A 56 4.68 -11.91 -6.28
N GLU A 57 5.47 -12.93 -5.96
CA GLU A 57 5.57 -13.48 -4.60
C GLU A 57 6.14 -12.46 -3.61
N LEU A 58 7.20 -11.76 -3.99
CA LEU A 58 7.78 -10.68 -3.18
C LEU A 58 6.80 -9.51 -3.02
N ALA A 59 6.10 -9.11 -4.09
CA ALA A 59 5.10 -8.05 -4.02
C ALA A 59 3.94 -8.45 -3.09
N TRP A 60 3.53 -9.72 -3.12
CA TRP A 60 2.53 -10.24 -2.20
C TRP A 60 2.97 -10.11 -0.74
N GLN A 61 4.20 -10.54 -0.41
CA GLN A 61 4.75 -10.41 0.94
C GLN A 61 4.85 -8.96 1.38
N ALA A 62 5.34 -8.09 0.50
CA ALA A 62 5.45 -6.67 0.80
C ALA A 62 4.09 -6.02 1.09
N LEU A 63 3.01 -6.39 0.37
CA LEU A 63 1.67 -5.92 0.70
C LEU A 63 1.17 -6.47 2.03
N GLU A 64 1.47 -7.73 2.38
CA GLU A 64 1.14 -8.29 3.70
C GLU A 64 1.84 -7.53 4.83
N ASP A 65 3.10 -7.14 4.64
CA ASP A 65 3.84 -6.33 5.60
C ASP A 65 3.26 -4.92 5.76
N ILE A 66 2.85 -4.29 4.65
CA ILE A 66 2.19 -2.98 4.69
C ILE A 66 0.85 -3.08 5.44
N ASP A 67 0.04 -4.10 5.15
CA ASP A 67 -1.24 -4.32 5.84
C ASP A 67 -1.02 -4.55 7.35
N ALA A 68 -0.01 -5.35 7.72
CA ALA A 68 0.33 -5.64 9.11
C ALA A 68 0.71 -4.37 9.91
N MET A 69 1.30 -3.38 9.25
CA MET A 69 1.61 -2.07 9.84
C MET A 69 0.40 -1.13 9.83
N MET A 70 -0.30 -1.03 8.70
CA MET A 70 -1.33 0.00 8.48
C MET A 70 -2.62 -0.28 9.26
N GLN A 71 -3.04 -1.54 9.36
CA GLN A 71 -4.25 -1.93 10.10
C GLN A 71 -4.23 -1.47 11.58
N PRO A 72 -3.23 -1.86 12.39
CA PRO A 72 -3.16 -1.40 13.78
C PRO A 72 -2.96 0.11 13.89
N GLY A 73 -2.16 0.71 13.00
CA GLY A 73 -1.96 2.16 12.96
C GLY A 73 -3.27 2.94 12.75
N MET A 74 -4.10 2.50 11.81
CA MET A 74 -5.41 3.10 11.53
C MET A 74 -6.39 2.91 12.70
N VAL A 75 -6.37 1.77 13.39
CA VAL A 75 -7.18 1.54 14.60
C VAL A 75 -6.75 2.50 15.72
N ALA A 76 -5.44 2.68 15.92
CA ALA A 76 -4.92 3.63 16.89
C ALA A 76 -5.34 5.07 16.57
N LEU A 77 -5.21 5.51 15.32
CA LEU A 77 -5.61 6.85 14.88
C LEU A 77 -7.10 7.10 15.07
N ARG A 78 -7.96 6.13 14.70
CA ARG A 78 -9.41 6.21 14.95
C ARG A 78 -9.73 6.35 16.44
N THR A 79 -8.96 5.70 17.31
CA THR A 79 -9.11 5.81 18.76
C THR A 79 -8.73 7.20 19.27
N ILE A 80 -7.63 7.79 18.76
CA ILE A 80 -7.21 9.16 19.08
C ILE A 80 -8.29 10.16 18.62
N LEU A 81 -8.77 10.01 17.39
CA LEU A 81 -9.84 10.85 16.84
C LEU A 81 -11.13 10.77 17.65
N ALA A 82 -11.55 9.57 18.05
CA ALA A 82 -12.75 9.36 18.88
C ALA A 82 -12.65 10.01 20.27
N ARG A 83 -11.43 10.27 20.75
CA ARG A 83 -11.17 11.02 21.99
C ARG A 83 -11.10 12.54 21.79
N GLY A 84 -11.32 13.02 20.56
CA GLY A 84 -11.20 14.42 20.20
C GLY A 84 -9.75 14.95 20.23
N GLN A 85 -8.78 14.05 20.12
CA GLN A 85 -7.36 14.38 20.14
C GLN A 85 -6.83 14.59 18.71
N ASP A 86 -5.76 15.38 18.58
CA ASP A 86 -5.12 15.62 17.28
C ASP A 86 -4.44 14.33 16.77
N THR A 87 -4.73 13.98 15.51
CA THR A 87 -4.17 12.82 14.82
C THR A 87 -3.03 13.17 13.87
N ASN A 88 -2.76 14.45 13.63
CA ASN A 88 -1.89 14.90 12.56
C ASN A 88 -0.47 14.29 12.63
N ALA A 89 0.22 14.47 13.76
CA ALA A 89 1.59 13.97 13.93
C ALA A 89 1.71 12.44 13.78
N PRO A 90 0.92 11.59 14.48
CA PRO A 90 0.99 10.14 14.30
C PRO A 90 0.50 9.68 12.91
N ALA A 91 -0.48 10.36 12.31
CA ALA A 91 -0.94 10.04 10.95
C ALA A 91 0.13 10.34 9.91
N LEU A 92 0.84 11.47 10.03
CA LEU A 92 1.94 11.84 9.15
C LEU A 92 3.11 10.86 9.25
N ALA A 93 3.41 10.36 10.45
CA ALA A 93 4.45 9.33 10.63
C ALA A 93 4.09 8.04 9.89
N LEU A 94 2.88 7.51 10.12
CA LEU A 94 2.40 6.30 9.44
C LEU A 94 2.30 6.50 7.93
N TRP A 95 1.89 7.68 7.47
CA TRP A 95 1.82 8.01 6.05
C TRP A 95 3.20 7.90 5.38
N ARG A 96 4.26 8.37 6.05
CA ARG A 96 5.63 8.31 5.50
C ARG A 96 6.14 6.87 5.40
N GLU A 97 5.83 6.05 6.40
CA GLU A 97 6.17 4.62 6.40
C GLU A 97 5.44 3.90 5.25
N PHE A 98 4.14 4.16 5.09
CA PHE A 98 3.35 3.67 3.95
C PHE A 98 3.94 4.12 2.61
N HIS A 99 4.24 5.41 2.45
CA HIS A 99 4.77 5.96 1.20
C HIS A 99 6.10 5.30 0.81
N ALA A 100 7.00 5.09 1.78
CA ALA A 100 8.28 4.43 1.53
C ALA A 100 8.12 2.94 1.15
N ALA A 101 7.23 2.22 1.85
CA ALA A 101 6.96 0.82 1.54
C ALA A 101 6.27 0.65 0.18
N ARG A 102 5.30 1.52 -0.14
CA ARG A 102 4.63 1.59 -1.45
C ARG A 102 5.65 1.78 -2.57
N GLY A 103 6.57 2.76 -2.45
CA GLY A 103 7.62 2.99 -3.44
C GLY A 103 8.47 1.74 -3.69
N SER A 104 8.83 1.02 -2.61
CA SER A 104 9.61 -0.23 -2.73
C SER A 104 8.86 -1.33 -3.49
N VAL A 105 7.53 -1.43 -3.34
CA VAL A 105 6.71 -2.37 -4.11
C VAL A 105 6.71 -1.99 -5.60
N ILE A 106 6.55 -0.69 -5.90
CA ILE A 106 6.57 -0.19 -7.28
C ILE A 106 7.90 -0.53 -7.95
N ASP A 107 9.03 -0.24 -7.30
CA ASP A 107 10.37 -0.53 -7.81
C ASP A 107 10.57 -2.03 -8.08
N LEU A 108 10.07 -2.88 -7.18
CA LEU A 108 10.11 -4.33 -7.34
C LEU A 108 9.36 -4.81 -8.60
N VAL A 109 8.17 -4.25 -8.87
CA VAL A 109 7.32 -4.70 -9.99
C VAL A 109 7.64 -4.00 -11.31
N LYS A 110 8.22 -2.79 -11.30
CA LYS A 110 8.81 -2.15 -12.50
C LYS A 110 9.88 -3.03 -13.13
N GLY A 111 10.48 -3.91 -12.33
CA GLY A 111 11.73 -4.58 -12.69
C GLY A 111 12.86 -3.57 -12.57
N ASN A 112 13.95 -3.97 -11.91
CA ASN A 112 15.16 -3.18 -11.96
C ASN A 112 15.72 -3.21 -13.40
N ASP A 113 15.23 -2.32 -14.27
CA ASP A 113 15.84 -1.98 -15.57
C ASP A 113 17.16 -1.20 -15.34
N GLN A 114 18.03 -1.78 -14.53
CA GLN A 114 19.42 -1.38 -14.33
C GLN A 114 20.33 -2.61 -14.48
N ASN A 115 20.36 -3.19 -15.68
CA ASN A 115 21.51 -3.96 -16.14
C ASN A 115 21.66 -3.90 -17.67
#